data_AF-A0AA97DUW0-F1
#
_entry.id   AF-A0AA97DUW0-F1
#
_cell.length_a   1.000
_cell.length_b   1.000
_cell.length_c   1.000
_cell.angle_alpha   90.00
_cell.angle_beta   90.00
_cell.angle_gamma   90.00
#
_symmetry.space_group_name_H-M   'P 1'
#
loop_
_entity.id
_entity.type
_entity.pdbx_description
1 polymer ?
#
loop_
_entity_poly.entity_id
_entity_poly.type
_entity_poly.pdbx_seq_one_letter_code
_entity_poly.pdbx_strand_id
1 'polypeptide(L)'
;MSELEMTLWSGVNYSAWLRAPQPEGDAQEEKVRACGYAVQSLQPILRAAEREGIDYCFEVVNRFEQFLFNTAQEAVAFAEAVGSPRAKVHLDTYHMNIEEDNTCAAICFAGVSGRLGHFHAGESNRRVPGVGAANLDWRAIGRALRQAGYAGAVVMEPFVLTTAFNAKRTRVWRDLSHGATLQQLVCDAQTGGRFLRGILEE
;
A
#
# COMPACT_ATOMS: atom_id res chain seq x y z
N MET A 1 16.31 -11.13 12.51
CA MET A 1 15.62 -11.10 11.19
C MET A 1 16.00 -12.30 10.34
N SER A 2 17.25 -12.78 10.39
CA SER A 2 17.68 -14.03 9.73
C SER A 2 16.89 -15.28 10.11
N GLU A 3 16.42 -15.40 11.36
CA GLU A 3 15.63 -16.55 11.83
C GLU A 3 14.20 -16.61 11.25
N LEU A 4 13.68 -15.51 10.68
CA LEU A 4 12.33 -15.42 10.12
C LEU A 4 12.32 -15.37 8.58
N GLU A 5 13.49 -15.45 7.94
CA GLU A 5 13.66 -15.34 6.48
C GLU A 5 12.95 -14.12 5.87
N MET A 6 12.81 -13.04 6.64
CA MET A 6 12.09 -11.85 6.21
C MET A 6 12.93 -11.09 5.17
N THR A 7 12.40 -10.96 3.95
CA THR A 7 13.05 -10.24 2.84
C THR A 7 12.43 -8.86 2.57
N LEU A 8 11.38 -8.49 3.30
CA LEU A 8 10.60 -7.30 3.04
C LEU A 8 10.04 -6.68 4.33
N TRP A 9 10.11 -5.35 4.42
CA TRP A 9 9.48 -4.54 5.45
C TRP A 9 8.63 -3.45 4.80
N SER A 10 7.34 -3.35 5.12
CA SER A 10 6.40 -2.46 4.44
C SER A 10 5.52 -1.65 5.41
N GLY A 11 4.88 -0.60 4.88
CA GLY A 11 3.83 0.18 5.54
C GLY A 11 4.07 1.69 5.49
N VAL A 12 3.29 2.46 6.25
CA VAL A 12 3.57 3.88 6.54
C VAL A 12 4.71 3.98 7.56
N ASN A 13 5.92 3.71 7.10
CA ASN A 13 7.14 3.56 7.90
C ASN A 13 8.16 4.71 7.71
N TYR A 14 7.73 5.77 7.03
CA TYR A 14 8.49 6.99 6.72
C TYR A 14 8.02 8.21 7.54
N SER A 15 6.93 8.08 8.29
CA SER A 15 6.40 9.12 9.18
C SER A 15 5.43 8.53 10.20
N ALA A 16 4.91 9.35 11.11
CA ALA A 16 3.76 8.98 11.92
C ALA A 16 2.51 8.85 11.05
N TRP A 17 1.80 7.71 11.16
CA TRP A 17 0.55 7.48 10.44
C TRP A 17 -0.57 8.42 10.93
N LEU A 18 -1.45 8.83 10.02
CA LEU A 18 -2.52 9.81 10.23
C LEU A 18 -2.03 11.22 10.61
N ARG A 19 -0.80 11.56 10.21
CA ARG A 19 -0.30 12.95 10.29
C ARG A 19 -0.76 13.74 9.07
N ALA A 20 -1.31 14.93 9.32
CA ALA A 20 -1.61 15.96 8.34
C ALA A 20 -0.66 17.17 8.51
N PRO A 21 -0.57 18.08 7.50
CA PRO A 21 0.05 19.38 7.69
C PRO A 21 -0.60 20.16 8.83
N GLN A 22 0.15 21.09 9.42
CA GLN A 22 -0.39 21.99 10.43
C GLN A 22 -1.48 22.90 9.81
N PRO A 23 -2.50 23.30 10.59
CA PRO A 23 -3.54 24.20 10.11
C PRO A 23 -2.99 25.56 9.67
N GLU A 24 -1.95 26.05 10.35
CA GLU A 24 -1.26 27.29 10.04
C GLU A 24 -0.03 27.06 9.15
N GLY A 25 0.16 27.95 8.16
CA GLY A 25 1.34 27.96 7.28
C GLY A 25 1.07 27.35 5.91
N ASP A 26 2.13 27.22 5.11
CA ASP A 26 2.08 26.64 3.77
C ASP A 26 2.26 25.11 3.84
N ALA A 27 1.22 24.37 3.46
CA ALA A 27 1.22 22.91 3.50
C ALA A 27 2.23 22.29 2.53
N GLN A 28 2.52 22.93 1.41
CA GLN A 28 3.49 22.45 0.43
C GLN A 28 4.93 22.64 0.93
N GLU A 29 5.23 23.76 1.56
CA GLU A 29 6.52 23.97 2.24
C GLU A 29 6.71 22.97 3.39
N GLU A 30 5.67 22.72 4.19
CA GLU A 30 5.75 21.68 5.23
C GLU A 30 5.99 20.30 4.62
N LYS A 31 5.28 19.95 3.53
CA LYS A 31 5.49 18.69 2.80
C LYS A 31 6.94 18.51 2.38
N VAL A 32 7.51 19.51 1.69
CA VAL A 32 8.91 19.47 1.22
C VAL A 32 9.87 19.29 2.40
N ARG A 33 9.69 20.07 3.46
CA ARG A 33 10.52 20.00 4.67
C ARG A 33 10.41 18.64 5.36
N ALA A 34 9.19 18.13 5.54
CA ALA A 34 8.94 16.85 6.18
C ALA A 34 9.49 15.67 5.37
N CYS A 35 9.36 15.70 4.04
CA CYS A 35 10.01 14.75 3.13
C CYS A 35 11.54 14.77 3.31
N GLY A 36 12.15 15.96 3.38
CA GLY A 36 13.59 16.10 3.61
C GLY A 36 14.06 15.44 4.91
N TYR A 37 13.33 15.65 6.01
CA TYR A 37 13.62 14.99 7.29
C TYR A 37 13.41 13.48 7.25
N ALA A 38 12.36 13.00 6.57
CA ALA A 38 12.11 11.58 6.40
C ALA A 38 13.25 10.91 5.61
N VAL A 39 13.69 11.50 4.49
CA VAL A 39 14.82 11.00 3.70
C VAL A 39 16.08 10.88 4.55
N GLN A 40 16.46 11.94 5.28
CA GLN A 40 17.63 11.94 6.16
C GLN A 40 17.55 10.87 7.24
N SER A 41 16.36 10.67 7.82
CA SER A 41 16.13 9.69 8.89
C SER A 41 16.16 8.24 8.37
N LEU A 42 15.70 8.02 7.14
CA LEU A 42 15.62 6.69 6.53
C LEU A 42 16.96 6.21 5.98
N GLN A 43 17.86 7.10 5.53
CA GLN A 43 19.17 6.72 5.01
C GLN A 43 19.97 5.73 5.89
N PRO A 44 20.15 5.94 7.21
CA PRO A 44 20.81 4.95 8.07
C PRO A 44 20.05 3.63 8.19
N ILE A 45 18.71 3.66 8.17
CA ILE A 45 17.86 2.46 8.23
C ILE A 45 18.03 1.65 6.94
N LEU A 46 18.02 2.30 5.79
CA LEU A 46 18.19 1.64 4.49
C LEU A 46 19.60 1.03 4.32
N ARG A 47 20.64 1.65 4.88
CA ARG A 47 21.97 1.00 4.97
C ARG A 47 21.96 -0.28 5.80
N ALA A 48 21.10 -0.39 6.81
CA ALA A 48 20.90 -1.65 7.52
C ALA A 48 20.11 -2.63 6.66
N ALA A 49 19.00 -2.20 6.05
CA ALA A 49 18.20 -3.03 5.16
C ALA A 49 19.02 -3.63 4.00
N GLU A 50 19.93 -2.85 3.40
CA GLU A 50 20.87 -3.33 2.37
C GLU A 50 21.76 -4.47 2.86
N ARG A 51 22.36 -4.33 4.04
CA ARG A 51 23.22 -5.36 4.63
C ARG A 51 22.47 -6.65 4.93
N GLU A 52 21.21 -6.53 5.32
CA GLU A 52 20.33 -7.66 5.64
C GLU A 52 19.58 -8.20 4.41
N GLY A 53 19.73 -7.58 3.23
CA GLY A 53 19.02 -7.99 2.01
C GLY A 53 17.51 -7.75 2.05
N ILE A 54 17.05 -6.81 2.86
CA ILE A 54 15.62 -6.49 3.07
C ILE A 54 15.21 -5.34 2.14
N ASP A 55 14.13 -5.53 1.39
CA ASP A 55 13.46 -4.44 0.68
C ASP A 55 12.58 -3.64 1.65
N TYR A 56 12.79 -2.33 1.71
CA TYR A 56 12.05 -1.41 2.55
C TYR A 56 11.02 -0.67 1.69
N CYS A 57 9.77 -1.08 1.80
CA CYS A 57 8.69 -0.63 0.93
C CYS A 57 7.86 0.47 1.59
N PHE A 58 7.84 1.65 0.98
CA PHE A 58 7.07 2.79 1.47
C PHE A 58 5.65 2.74 0.94
N GLU A 59 4.67 2.62 1.83
CA GLU A 59 3.26 2.55 1.46
C GLU A 59 2.70 3.90 1.01
N VAL A 60 2.14 3.91 -0.19
CA VAL A 60 1.45 5.07 -0.77
C VAL A 60 0.02 5.07 -0.26
N VAL A 61 -0.31 6.03 0.59
CA VAL A 61 -1.63 6.17 1.18
C VAL A 61 -2.34 7.43 0.69
N ASN A 62 -3.66 7.43 0.82
CA ASN A 62 -4.49 8.57 0.41
C ASN A 62 -4.21 9.82 1.26
N ARG A 63 -4.61 10.99 0.75
CA ARG A 63 -4.41 12.31 1.34
C ARG A 63 -4.99 12.47 2.75
N PHE A 64 -5.90 11.59 3.16
CA PHE A 64 -6.51 11.64 4.48
C PHE A 64 -5.72 10.88 5.55
N GLU A 65 -4.69 10.14 5.14
CA GLU A 65 -3.87 9.31 6.02
C GLU A 65 -2.40 9.77 6.07
N GLN A 66 -1.92 10.45 5.03
CA GLN A 66 -0.59 11.05 4.96
C GLN A 66 -0.50 12.13 3.86
N PHE A 67 0.53 12.98 3.88
CA PHE A 67 0.71 14.14 2.98
C PHE A 67 2.09 14.27 2.30
N LEU A 68 3.08 13.42 2.61
CA LEU A 68 4.44 13.43 2.06
C LEU A 68 4.46 12.95 0.60
N PHE A 69 3.68 11.90 0.30
CA PHE A 69 3.41 11.44 -1.06
C PHE A 69 2.09 10.65 -1.07
N ASN A 70 1.30 10.82 -2.12
CA ASN A 70 -0.02 10.21 -2.25
C ASN A 70 -0.22 9.48 -3.56
N THR A 71 0.75 9.54 -4.48
CA THR A 71 0.75 8.80 -5.75
C THR A 71 2.01 7.95 -5.90
N ALA A 72 1.96 6.97 -6.78
CA ALA A 72 3.10 6.15 -7.17
C ALA A 72 4.25 7.01 -7.70
N GLN A 73 3.94 8.08 -8.44
CA GLN A 73 4.95 9.00 -8.96
C GLN A 73 5.73 9.69 -7.84
N GLU A 74 5.04 10.26 -6.86
CA GLU A 74 5.67 10.92 -5.73
C GLU A 74 6.47 9.93 -4.86
N ALA A 75 5.94 8.72 -4.65
CA ALA A 75 6.59 7.69 -3.85
C ALA A 75 7.87 7.15 -4.51
N VAL A 76 7.89 6.99 -5.84
CA VAL A 76 9.10 6.63 -6.59
C VAL A 76 10.16 7.72 -6.45
N ALA A 77 9.79 8.99 -6.63
CA ALA A 77 10.71 10.11 -6.45
C ALA A 77 11.27 10.18 -5.01
N PHE A 78 10.42 9.90 -4.01
CA PHE A 78 10.86 9.79 -2.62
C PHE A 78 11.86 8.64 -2.42
N ALA A 79 11.56 7.44 -2.96
CA ALA A 79 12.46 6.28 -2.87
C ALA A 79 13.81 6.52 -3.55
N GLU A 80 13.83 7.24 -4.67
CA GLU A 80 15.06 7.68 -5.34
C GLU A 80 15.85 8.66 -4.49
N ALA A 81 15.18 9.64 -3.86
CA ALA A 81 15.82 10.61 -2.97
C ALA A 81 16.44 9.97 -1.72
N VAL A 82 15.87 8.88 -1.21
CA VAL A 82 16.47 8.07 -0.13
C VAL A 82 17.82 7.47 -0.57
N GLY A 83 18.00 7.18 -1.86
CA GLY A 83 19.29 6.81 -2.44
C GLY A 83 19.72 5.37 -2.20
N SER A 84 18.78 4.45 -1.96
CA SER A 84 19.06 3.02 -1.76
C SER A 84 18.39 2.16 -2.83
N PRO A 85 19.03 1.09 -3.36
CA PRO A 85 18.35 0.13 -4.24
C PRO A 85 17.26 -0.69 -3.52
N ARG A 86 17.34 -0.78 -2.19
CA ARG A 86 16.35 -1.44 -1.32
C ARG A 86 15.18 -0.54 -0.93
N ALA A 87 15.23 0.75 -1.25
CA ALA A 87 14.08 1.63 -1.14
C ALA A 87 13.07 1.31 -2.25
N LYS A 88 11.93 0.74 -1.87
CA LYS A 88 10.85 0.30 -2.75
C LYS A 88 9.55 1.03 -2.42
N VAL A 89 8.58 0.88 -3.31
CA VAL A 89 7.23 1.41 -3.19
C VAL A 89 6.25 0.26 -2.92
N HIS A 90 5.33 0.51 -2.01
CA HIS A 90 4.20 -0.35 -1.70
C HIS A 90 2.91 0.34 -2.18
N LEU A 91 2.25 -0.24 -3.19
CA LEU A 91 0.98 0.27 -3.71
C LEU A 91 -0.21 -0.48 -3.11
N ASP A 92 -1.31 0.22 -2.89
CA ASP A 92 -2.57 -0.35 -2.39
C ASP A 92 -3.74 0.12 -3.26
N THR A 93 -4.54 -0.83 -3.74
CA THR A 93 -5.75 -0.56 -4.53
C THR A 93 -6.77 0.39 -3.89
N TYR A 94 -6.96 0.37 -2.57
CA TYR A 94 -7.85 1.30 -1.87
C TYR A 94 -7.35 2.74 -1.96
N HIS A 95 -6.05 2.94 -1.75
CA HIS A 95 -5.43 4.27 -1.81
C HIS A 95 -5.36 4.79 -3.25
N MET A 96 -4.94 3.93 -4.19
CA MET A 96 -4.88 4.29 -5.61
C MET A 96 -6.25 4.65 -6.19
N ASN A 97 -7.34 4.03 -5.73
CA ASN A 97 -8.69 4.37 -6.17
C ASN A 97 -9.10 5.82 -5.83
N ILE A 98 -8.42 6.48 -4.89
CA ILE A 98 -8.69 7.86 -4.50
C ILE A 98 -7.75 8.83 -5.21
N GLU A 99 -6.47 8.50 -5.31
CA GLU A 99 -5.42 9.47 -5.66
C GLU A 99 -4.89 9.34 -7.08
N GLU A 100 -4.93 8.15 -7.69
CA GLU A 100 -4.37 7.95 -9.02
C GLU A 100 -5.40 8.30 -10.09
N ASP A 101 -4.99 9.09 -11.09
CA ASP A 101 -5.80 9.32 -12.29
C ASP A 101 -6.07 8.01 -13.04
N ASN A 102 -5.09 7.10 -13.02
CA ASN A 102 -5.21 5.76 -13.60
C ASN A 102 -4.39 4.74 -12.80
N THR A 103 -5.09 3.87 -12.06
CA THR A 103 -4.49 2.83 -11.23
C THR A 103 -3.57 1.88 -12.00
N CYS A 104 -3.95 1.46 -13.21
CA CYS A 104 -3.13 0.52 -13.99
C CYS A 104 -1.83 1.18 -14.49
N ALA A 105 -1.91 2.44 -14.91
CA ALA A 105 -0.73 3.20 -15.32
C ALA A 105 0.25 3.41 -14.16
N ALA A 106 -0.27 3.71 -12.96
CA ALA A 106 0.54 3.87 -11.75
C ALA A 106 1.30 2.58 -11.38
N ILE A 107 0.62 1.42 -11.47
CA ILE A 107 1.24 0.10 -11.25
C ILE A 107 2.38 -0.14 -12.25
N CYS A 108 2.11 0.03 -13.55
CA CYS A 108 3.11 -0.17 -14.60
C CYS A 108 4.30 0.78 -14.43
N PHE A 109 4.05 2.05 -14.10
CA PHE A 109 5.10 3.03 -13.84
C PHE A 109 6.01 2.61 -12.67
N ALA A 110 5.44 2.19 -11.54
CA ALA A 110 6.21 1.72 -10.38
C ALA A 110 7.02 0.45 -10.69
N GLY A 111 6.51 -0.44 -11.54
CA GLY A 111 7.25 -1.61 -12.01
C GLY A 111 8.42 -1.25 -12.92
N VAL A 112 8.18 -0.41 -13.93
CA VAL A 112 9.21 0.03 -14.89
C VAL A 112 10.33 0.81 -14.21
N SER A 113 10.04 1.58 -13.15
CA SER A 113 11.08 2.24 -12.34
C SER A 113 11.93 1.26 -11.51
N GLY A 114 11.56 -0.02 -11.45
CA GLY A 114 12.22 -1.04 -10.62
C GLY A 114 11.98 -0.85 -9.12
N ARG A 115 10.97 -0.05 -8.76
CA ARG A 115 10.68 0.33 -7.36
C ARG A 115 9.46 -0.37 -6.78
N LEU A 116 8.56 -0.96 -7.55
CA LEU A 116 7.44 -1.71 -6.99
C LEU A 116 7.93 -2.93 -6.20
N GLY A 117 7.78 -2.90 -4.88
CA GLY A 117 8.23 -3.97 -3.97
C GLY A 117 7.09 -4.71 -3.29
N HIS A 118 5.99 -4.04 -2.98
CA HIS A 118 4.84 -4.66 -2.31
C HIS A 118 3.50 -4.20 -2.88
N PHE A 119 2.47 -5.02 -2.70
CA PHE A 119 1.13 -4.72 -3.19
C PHE A 119 0.04 -5.17 -2.23
N HIS A 120 -0.77 -4.23 -1.77
CA HIS A 120 -1.99 -4.48 -1.01
C HIS A 120 -3.23 -4.50 -1.92
N ALA A 121 -4.17 -5.40 -1.60
CA ALA A 121 -5.41 -5.60 -2.33
C ALA A 121 -6.64 -5.46 -1.41
N GLY A 122 -7.55 -4.57 -1.79
CA GLY A 122 -8.82 -4.34 -1.13
C GLY A 122 -9.76 -3.59 -2.06
N GLU A 123 -11.06 -3.83 -1.95
CA GLU A 123 -12.05 -3.05 -2.71
C GLU A 123 -12.03 -1.57 -2.31
N SER A 124 -12.71 -0.73 -3.09
CA SER A 124 -12.82 0.73 -2.84
C SER A 124 -13.35 1.10 -1.44
N ASN A 125 -14.02 0.16 -0.77
CA ASN A 125 -14.54 0.29 0.60
C ASN A 125 -13.89 -0.67 1.60
N ARG A 126 -12.66 -1.17 1.31
CA ARG A 126 -11.89 -2.11 2.13
C ARG A 126 -12.51 -3.51 2.29
N ARG A 127 -13.46 -3.91 1.42
CA ARG A 127 -13.94 -5.30 1.38
C ARG A 127 -12.94 -6.23 0.71
N VAL A 128 -13.15 -7.53 0.90
CA VAL A 128 -12.36 -8.59 0.29
C VAL A 128 -12.59 -8.60 -1.23
N PRO A 129 -11.53 -8.54 -2.07
CA PRO A 129 -11.65 -8.69 -3.51
C PRO A 129 -12.35 -10.00 -3.90
N GLY A 130 -13.22 -9.98 -4.91
CA GLY A 130 -13.92 -11.18 -5.37
C GLY A 130 -15.06 -11.67 -4.48
N VAL A 131 -15.40 -10.94 -3.42
CA VAL A 131 -16.56 -11.23 -2.55
C VAL A 131 -17.61 -10.13 -2.72
N GLY A 132 -18.77 -10.50 -3.26
CA GLY A 132 -19.86 -9.57 -3.51
C GLY A 132 -19.62 -8.67 -4.74
N ALA A 133 -20.30 -7.53 -4.79
CA ALA A 133 -20.15 -6.57 -5.89
C ALA A 133 -18.81 -5.84 -5.81
N ALA A 134 -18.11 -5.78 -6.94
CA ALA A 134 -16.83 -5.12 -7.11
C ALA A 134 -16.99 -3.76 -7.81
N ASN A 135 -16.18 -2.78 -7.41
CA ASN A 135 -16.07 -1.51 -8.13
C ASN A 135 -14.77 -1.42 -8.94
N LEU A 136 -13.73 -2.13 -8.50
CA LEU A 136 -12.42 -2.12 -9.14
C LEU A 136 -12.35 -3.12 -10.30
N ASP A 137 -11.69 -2.73 -11.40
CA ASP A 137 -11.40 -3.64 -12.51
C ASP A 137 -10.17 -4.49 -12.17
N TRP A 138 -10.40 -5.56 -11.42
CA TRP A 138 -9.36 -6.50 -10.99
C TRP A 138 -8.65 -7.20 -12.15
N ARG A 139 -9.33 -7.41 -13.28
CA ARG A 139 -8.68 -8.01 -14.46
C ARG A 139 -7.67 -7.04 -15.06
N ALA A 140 -8.00 -5.75 -15.13
CA ALA A 140 -7.05 -4.73 -15.56
C ALA A 140 -5.88 -4.59 -14.58
N ILE A 141 -6.15 -4.59 -13.26
CA ILE A 141 -5.12 -4.54 -12.22
C ILE A 141 -4.16 -5.75 -12.33
N GLY A 142 -4.69 -6.97 -12.48
CA GLY A 142 -3.89 -8.18 -12.66
C GLY A 142 -2.99 -8.11 -13.91
N ARG A 143 -3.54 -7.64 -15.03
CA ARG A 143 -2.75 -7.39 -16.26
C ARG A 143 -1.65 -6.36 -16.03
N ALA A 144 -1.95 -5.26 -15.33
CA ALA A 144 -0.97 -4.22 -15.03
C ALA A 144 0.18 -4.74 -14.16
N LEU A 145 -0.12 -5.55 -13.12
CA LEU A 145 0.91 -6.20 -12.30
C LEU A 145 1.82 -7.13 -13.12
N ARG A 146 1.26 -7.90 -14.04
CA ARG A 146 2.05 -8.74 -14.97
C ARG A 146 2.91 -7.90 -15.90
N GLN A 147 2.35 -6.85 -16.50
CA GLN A 147 3.09 -5.93 -17.39
C GLN A 147 4.21 -5.20 -16.66
N ALA A 148 4.00 -4.88 -15.38
CA ALA A 148 4.99 -4.32 -14.48
C ALA A 148 6.11 -5.30 -14.10
N GLY A 149 6.00 -6.58 -14.46
CA GLY A 149 6.95 -7.63 -14.07
C GLY A 149 6.90 -7.95 -12.58
N TYR A 150 5.78 -7.66 -11.90
CA TYR A 150 5.66 -7.87 -10.46
C TYR A 150 5.56 -9.37 -10.13
N ALA A 151 6.51 -9.86 -9.33
CA ALA A 151 6.58 -11.25 -8.87
C ALA A 151 6.51 -11.38 -7.34
N GLY A 152 6.24 -10.27 -6.63
CA GLY A 152 6.14 -10.25 -5.17
C GLY A 152 4.77 -10.69 -4.66
N ALA A 153 4.61 -10.64 -3.34
CA ALA A 153 3.36 -10.99 -2.69
C ALA A 153 2.26 -9.93 -2.91
N VAL A 154 1.05 -10.39 -3.24
CA VAL A 154 -0.17 -9.59 -3.17
C VAL A 154 -0.89 -9.95 -1.86
N VAL A 155 -1.03 -8.98 -0.96
CA VAL A 155 -1.61 -9.18 0.38
C VAL A 155 -2.97 -8.50 0.46
N MET A 156 -4.00 -9.23 0.89
CA MET A 156 -5.30 -8.61 1.12
C MET A 156 -5.33 -7.84 2.44
N GLU A 157 -5.88 -6.63 2.41
CA GLU A 157 -6.04 -5.79 3.61
C GLU A 157 -7.51 -5.37 3.85
N PRO A 158 -8.42 -6.32 4.15
CA PRO A 158 -9.82 -5.99 4.36
C PRO A 158 -10.09 -5.44 5.77
N PHE A 159 -10.90 -4.39 5.86
CA PHE A 159 -11.39 -3.82 7.11
C PHE A 159 -12.92 -3.75 7.10
N VAL A 160 -13.56 -4.78 7.63
CA VAL A 160 -15.03 -4.94 7.53
C VAL A 160 -15.80 -4.87 8.84
N LEU A 161 -15.09 -4.89 9.98
CA LEU A 161 -15.67 -4.98 11.32
C LEU A 161 -15.58 -3.64 12.06
N THR A 162 -16.72 -3.15 12.55
CA THR A 162 -16.80 -1.96 13.43
C THR A 162 -16.24 -2.21 14.83
N THR A 163 -16.16 -3.48 15.24
CA THR A 163 -15.69 -3.91 16.56
C THR A 163 -14.18 -4.18 16.62
N ALA A 164 -13.50 -4.17 15.48
CA ALA A 164 -12.05 -4.37 15.43
C ALA A 164 -11.31 -3.23 16.16
N PHE A 165 -10.20 -3.54 16.82
CA PHE A 165 -9.44 -2.56 17.62
C PHE A 165 -8.98 -1.34 16.81
N ASN A 166 -8.73 -1.51 15.51
CA ASN A 166 -8.29 -0.47 14.59
C ASN A 166 -9.45 0.19 13.82
N ALA A 167 -10.71 -0.22 14.02
CA ALA A 167 -11.86 0.30 13.27
C ALA A 167 -11.99 1.82 13.29
N LYS A 168 -11.63 2.47 14.41
CA LYS A 168 -11.60 3.94 14.52
C LYS A 168 -10.53 4.58 13.63
N ARG A 169 -9.35 3.94 13.52
CA ARG A 169 -8.23 4.44 12.71
C ARG A 169 -8.47 4.19 11.22
N THR A 170 -9.09 3.06 10.87
CA THR A 170 -9.48 2.69 9.51
C THR A 170 -10.85 3.24 9.09
N ARG A 171 -11.49 4.04 9.95
CA ARG A 171 -12.75 4.77 9.71
C ARG A 171 -13.93 3.87 9.29
N VAL A 172 -14.04 2.69 9.92
CA VAL A 172 -15.13 1.74 9.67
C VAL A 172 -16.33 2.08 10.57
N TRP A 173 -17.27 2.85 10.04
CA TRP A 173 -18.44 3.38 10.78
C TRP A 173 -19.76 2.64 10.55
N ARG A 174 -19.75 1.61 9.70
CA ARG A 174 -20.89 0.71 9.47
C ARG A 174 -20.36 -0.70 9.36
N ASP A 175 -21.19 -1.67 9.71
CA ASP A 175 -20.84 -3.08 9.53
C ASP A 175 -20.81 -3.41 8.04
N LEU A 176 -19.61 -3.55 7.49
CA LEU A 176 -19.39 -3.91 6.10
C LEU A 176 -19.47 -5.41 5.87
N SER A 177 -19.40 -6.20 6.94
CA SER A 177 -19.49 -7.67 6.92
C SER A 177 -20.94 -8.18 6.87
N HIS A 178 -21.92 -7.31 7.15
CA HIS A 178 -23.34 -7.66 7.20
C HIS A 178 -23.66 -8.77 8.21
N GLY A 179 -23.07 -8.70 9.41
CA GLY A 179 -23.28 -9.67 10.47
C GLY A 179 -22.58 -11.01 10.23
N ALA A 180 -21.48 -11.02 9.45
CA ALA A 180 -20.75 -12.24 9.16
C ALA A 180 -20.21 -12.89 10.45
N THR A 181 -20.36 -14.21 10.55
CA THR A 181 -19.66 -15.00 11.57
C THR A 181 -18.17 -15.10 11.26
N LEU A 182 -17.35 -15.49 12.25
CA LEU A 182 -15.94 -15.77 12.01
C LEU A 182 -15.72 -16.80 10.90
N GLN A 183 -16.58 -17.82 10.81
CA GLN A 183 -16.49 -18.82 9.76
C GLN A 183 -16.75 -18.23 8.37
N GLN A 184 -17.71 -17.31 8.24
CA GLN A 184 -17.94 -16.57 7.00
C GLN A 184 -16.75 -15.68 6.64
N LEU A 185 -16.16 -14.94 7.59
CA LEU A 185 -14.98 -14.13 7.33
C LEU A 185 -13.79 -14.96 6.84
N VAL A 186 -13.59 -16.17 7.40
CA VAL A 186 -12.57 -17.12 6.91
C VAL A 186 -12.88 -17.58 5.49
N CYS A 187 -14.15 -17.87 5.19
CA CYS A 187 -14.58 -18.28 3.84
C CYS A 187 -14.40 -17.16 2.81
N ASP A 188 -14.71 -15.92 3.20
CA ASP A 188 -14.51 -14.72 2.38
C ASP A 188 -13.02 -14.52 2.08
N ALA A 189 -12.16 -14.61 3.10
CA ALA A 189 -10.70 -14.53 2.91
C ALA A 189 -10.16 -15.62 1.98
N GLN A 190 -10.62 -16.87 2.11
CA GLN A 190 -10.25 -17.94 1.18
C GLN A 190 -10.73 -17.67 -0.25
N THR A 191 -11.93 -17.12 -0.40
CA THR A 191 -12.52 -16.76 -1.70
C THR A 191 -11.72 -15.65 -2.36
N GLY A 192 -11.39 -14.59 -1.63
CA GLY A 192 -10.54 -13.51 -2.13
C GLY A 192 -9.14 -13.99 -2.51
N GLY A 193 -8.54 -14.87 -1.71
CA GLY A 193 -7.23 -15.46 -2.05
C GLY A 193 -7.26 -16.26 -3.36
N ARG A 194 -8.30 -17.08 -3.57
CA ARG A 194 -8.48 -17.81 -4.85
C ARG A 194 -8.76 -16.86 -6.02
N PHE A 195 -9.59 -15.85 -5.81
CA PHE A 195 -9.91 -14.85 -6.82
C PHE A 195 -8.66 -14.08 -7.27
N LEU A 196 -7.87 -13.57 -6.32
CA LEU A 196 -6.63 -12.85 -6.60
C LEU A 196 -5.59 -13.73 -7.30
N ARG A 197 -5.50 -15.01 -6.94
CA ARG A 197 -4.64 -15.96 -7.66
C ARG A 197 -5.07 -16.09 -9.12
N GLY A 198 -6.37 -16.28 -9.37
CA GLY A 198 -6.91 -16.40 -10.72
C GLY A 198 -6.60 -15.18 -11.59
N ILE A 199 -6.85 -13.95 -11.10
CA ILE A 199 -6.58 -12.74 -11.89
C ILE A 199 -5.10 -12.52 -12.19
N LEU A 200 -4.19 -13.08 -11.39
CA LEU A 200 -2.73 -12.99 -11.58
C LEU A 200 -2.22 -14.03 -12.58
N GLU A 201 -2.91 -15.16 -12.72
CA GLU A 201 -2.57 -16.28 -13.62
C GLU A 201 -3.20 -16.17 -15.02
N GLU A 202 -4.33 -15.46 -15.18
CA GLU A 202 -5.03 -15.22 -16.46
C GLU A 202 -4.24 -14.42 -17.51
#